data_AF-B1V2P4-F1
#
_entry.id   AF-B1V2P4-F1
#
_cell.length_a   1.000
_cell.length_b   1.000
_cell.length_c   1.000
_cell.angle_alpha   90.00
_cell.angle_beta   90.00
_cell.angle_gamma   90.00
#
_symmetry.space_group_name_H-M   'P 1'
#
loop_
_entity.id
_entity.type
_entity.pdbx_description
1 polymer ?
#
loop_
_entity_poly.entity_id
_entity_poly.type
_entity_poly.pdbx_seq_one_letter_code
_entity_poly.pdbx_strand_id
1 'polypeptide(L)'
;MYTSKLKLNNKVFVGTFTFLTIKNIKETMLNEFNKEVTVKEIIEGISNFDMTLFTVFILETINSTNQHNKEEVLDAFSSDSNLVDKFNNAYSYIYDLINKCLPLNKEREENESEFEDEDDESSFEWEFDYMEYLWNTVLKRNDFWNTTPKNFFSQMDIHYKLHGDKKDSNVEEI
;
A
#
# COMPACT_ATOMS: atom_id res chain seq x y z
N MET A 1 -6.80 -9.48 7.84
CA MET A 1 -6.60 -8.58 6.69
C MET A 1 -7.52 -7.38 6.86
N TYR A 2 -7.02 -6.16 6.71
CA TYR A 2 -7.87 -4.96 6.78
C TYR A 2 -8.74 -4.85 5.53
N THR A 3 -10.00 -4.44 5.69
CA THR A 3 -10.92 -4.22 4.58
C THR A 3 -11.65 -2.92 4.76
N SER A 4 -11.84 -2.18 3.66
CA SER A 4 -12.66 -0.98 3.61
C SER A 4 -13.86 -1.18 2.68
N LYS A 5 -14.87 -0.33 2.81
CA LYS A 5 -16.11 -0.40 2.02
C LYS A 5 -16.28 0.85 1.18
N LEU A 6 -16.53 0.66 -0.11
CA LEU A 6 -16.86 1.72 -1.05
C LEU A 6 -18.34 1.62 -1.44
N LYS A 7 -19.09 2.70 -1.25
CA LYS A 7 -20.49 2.78 -1.71
C LYS A 7 -20.55 3.55 -3.04
N LEU A 8 -21.08 2.90 -4.08
CA LEU A 8 -21.30 3.48 -5.41
C LEU A 8 -22.64 3.01 -5.96
N ASN A 9 -23.46 3.93 -6.46
CA ASN A 9 -24.75 3.61 -7.09
C ASN A 9 -25.60 2.58 -6.30
N ASN A 10 -25.77 2.82 -5.00
CA ASN A 10 -26.47 1.93 -4.05
C ASN A 10 -25.88 0.51 -3.88
N LYS A 11 -24.73 0.21 -4.48
CA LYS A 11 -23.94 -1.00 -4.22
C LYS A 11 -22.86 -0.71 -3.18
N VAL A 12 -22.43 -1.75 -2.49
CA VAL A 12 -21.32 -1.71 -1.54
C VAL A 12 -20.26 -2.70 -2.02
N PHE A 13 -19.08 -2.18 -2.30
CA PHE A 13 -17.90 -2.95 -2.66
C PHE A 13 -16.97 -3.05 -1.47
N VAL A 14 -16.34 -4.20 -1.29
CA VAL A 14 -15.33 -4.42 -0.26
C VAL A 14 -13.98 -4.52 -0.93
N GLY A 15 -12.98 -3.83 -0.38
CA GLY A 15 -11.62 -3.93 -0.88
C GLY A 15 -10.58 -3.94 0.21
N THR A 16 -9.35 -4.27 -0.19
CA THR A 16 -8.18 -4.38 0.69
C THR A 16 -6.94 -3.85 -0.02
N PHE A 17 -5.92 -3.47 0.74
CA PHE A 17 -4.67 -2.96 0.20
C PHE A 17 -3.48 -3.74 0.79
N THR A 18 -2.94 -4.65 -0.03
CA THR A 18 -1.89 -5.61 0.32
C THR A 18 -0.74 -5.55 -0.69
N PHE A 19 0.36 -6.29 -0.47
CA PHE A 19 1.41 -6.42 -1.49
C PHE A 19 0.89 -6.98 -2.82
N LEU A 20 -0.05 -7.93 -2.79
CA LEU A 20 -0.70 -8.42 -4.00
C LEU A 20 -1.41 -7.29 -4.74
N THR A 21 -2.14 -6.44 -4.02
CA THR A 21 -2.84 -5.31 -4.60
C THR A 21 -1.87 -4.34 -5.27
N ILE A 22 -0.75 -4.01 -4.63
CA ILE A 22 0.28 -3.11 -5.20
C ILE A 22 0.88 -3.73 -6.46
N LYS A 23 1.22 -5.02 -6.41
CA LYS A 23 1.71 -5.76 -7.59
C LYS A 23 0.73 -5.68 -8.75
N ASN A 24 -0.56 -5.94 -8.49
CA ASN A 24 -1.59 -5.87 -9.52
C ASN A 24 -1.76 -4.45 -10.08
N ILE A 25 -1.62 -3.40 -9.27
CA ILE A 25 -1.61 -2.01 -9.76
C ILE A 25 -0.45 -1.80 -10.72
N LYS A 26 0.77 -2.22 -10.35
CA LYS A 26 1.96 -2.12 -11.23
C LYS A 26 1.73 -2.86 -12.55
N GLU A 27 1.20 -4.08 -12.49
CA GLU A 27 0.89 -4.90 -13.66
C GLU A 27 -0.19 -4.27 -14.55
N THR A 28 -1.28 -3.75 -13.98
CA THR A 28 -2.32 -3.05 -14.75
C THR A 28 -1.79 -1.79 -15.40
N MET A 29 -1.00 -0.97 -14.69
CA MET A 29 -0.38 0.23 -15.25
C MET A 29 0.54 -0.11 -16.44
N LEU A 30 1.32 -1.19 -16.32
CA LEU A 30 2.18 -1.63 -17.41
C LEU A 30 1.37 -2.19 -18.59
N ASN A 31 0.43 -3.10 -18.34
CA ASN A 31 -0.24 -3.85 -19.39
C ASN A 31 -1.33 -3.04 -20.12
N GLU A 32 -2.07 -2.20 -19.41
CA GLU A 32 -3.20 -1.45 -19.97
C GLU A 32 -2.80 -0.03 -20.40
N PHE A 33 -1.81 0.56 -19.74
CA PHE A 33 -1.39 1.96 -19.98
C PHE A 33 0.04 2.09 -20.51
N ASN A 34 0.78 0.99 -20.68
CA ASN A 34 2.18 0.98 -21.11
C ASN A 34 3.06 1.90 -20.24
N LYS A 35 2.79 1.94 -18.93
CA LYS A 35 3.47 2.77 -17.96
C LYS A 35 4.00 1.90 -16.82
N GLU A 36 5.32 1.76 -16.76
CA GLU A 36 5.98 1.22 -15.58
C GLU A 36 5.89 2.25 -14.45
N VAL A 37 5.52 1.78 -13.25
CA VAL A 37 5.38 2.63 -12.06
C VAL A 37 6.02 1.96 -10.85
N THR A 38 6.67 2.77 -10.03
CA THR A 38 7.20 2.41 -8.72
C THR A 38 6.11 2.48 -7.65
N VAL A 39 6.37 1.89 -6.47
CA VAL A 39 5.46 2.04 -5.31
C VAL A 39 5.36 3.51 -4.90
N LYS A 40 6.47 4.26 -4.94
CA LYS A 40 6.50 5.70 -4.67
C LYS A 40 5.56 6.47 -5.62
N GLU A 41 5.68 6.23 -6.93
CA GLU A 41 4.82 6.88 -7.92
C GLU A 41 3.33 6.52 -7.78
N ILE A 42 3.01 5.29 -7.35
CA ILE A 42 1.62 4.92 -7.05
C ILE A 42 1.09 5.77 -5.89
N ILE A 43 1.83 5.88 -4.79
CA ILE A 43 1.41 6.62 -3.60
C ILE A 43 1.32 8.13 -3.89
N GLU A 44 2.31 8.69 -4.58
CA GLU A 44 2.33 10.09 -5.00
C GLU A 44 1.20 10.40 -5.98
N GLY A 45 0.96 9.52 -6.95
CA GLY A 45 -0.12 9.69 -7.92
C GLY A 45 -1.50 9.70 -7.26
N ILE A 46 -1.74 8.84 -6.27
CA ILE A 46 -2.99 8.87 -5.49
C ILE A 46 -3.11 10.17 -4.70
N SER A 47 -2.02 10.63 -4.08
CA SER A 47 -1.98 11.88 -3.30
C SER A 47 -2.22 13.11 -4.17
N ASN A 48 -1.74 13.08 -5.42
CA ASN A 48 -1.89 14.15 -6.40
C ASN A 48 -3.16 14.04 -7.26
N PHE A 49 -4.07 13.13 -6.93
CA PHE A 49 -5.31 12.87 -7.68
C PHE A 49 -5.08 12.55 -9.17
N ASP A 50 -4.03 11.79 -9.50
CA ASP A 50 -3.90 11.16 -10.82
C ASP A 50 -5.10 10.22 -11.01
N MET A 51 -6.06 10.64 -11.83
CA MET A 51 -7.31 9.94 -12.05
C MET A 51 -7.13 8.52 -12.60
N THR A 52 -6.03 8.24 -13.30
CA THR A 52 -5.71 6.90 -13.81
C THR A 52 -5.33 6.00 -12.64
N LEU A 53 -4.33 6.42 -11.85
CA LEU A 53 -3.89 5.67 -10.68
C LEU A 53 -5.00 5.55 -9.63
N PHE A 54 -5.80 6.59 -9.45
CA PHE A 54 -6.96 6.60 -8.55
C PHE A 54 -7.99 5.53 -8.95
N THR A 55 -8.29 5.43 -10.25
CA THR A 55 -9.25 4.44 -10.77
C THR A 55 -8.68 3.03 -10.67
N VAL A 56 -7.43 2.82 -11.13
CA VAL A 56 -6.75 1.51 -11.06
C VAL A 56 -6.65 1.05 -9.61
N PHE A 57 -6.33 1.94 -8.67
CA PHE A 57 -6.27 1.62 -7.25
C PHE A 57 -7.62 1.12 -6.72
N ILE A 58 -8.73 1.79 -7.04
CA ILE A 58 -10.07 1.33 -6.62
C ILE A 58 -10.37 -0.06 -7.21
N LEU A 59 -10.10 -0.26 -8.50
CA LEU A 59 -10.37 -1.54 -9.17
C LEU A 59 -9.56 -2.68 -8.55
N GLU A 60 -8.25 -2.51 -8.40
CA GLU A 60 -7.39 -3.58 -7.88
C GLU A 60 -7.65 -3.87 -6.40
N THR A 61 -7.94 -2.85 -5.60
CA THR A 61 -8.24 -3.05 -4.17
C THR A 61 -9.53 -3.84 -3.97
N ILE A 62 -10.56 -3.60 -4.78
CA ILE A 62 -11.82 -4.36 -4.74
C ILE A 62 -11.62 -5.77 -5.31
N ASN A 63 -10.99 -5.87 -6.48
CA ASN A 63 -10.74 -7.14 -7.17
C ASN A 63 -9.92 -8.11 -6.31
N SER A 64 -9.00 -7.59 -5.48
CA SER A 64 -8.20 -8.39 -4.54
C SER A 64 -9.03 -9.19 -3.52
N THR A 65 -10.31 -8.86 -3.31
CA THR A 65 -11.20 -9.61 -2.40
C THR A 65 -11.94 -10.78 -3.07
N ASN A 66 -11.90 -10.86 -4.41
CA ASN A 66 -12.66 -11.82 -5.23
C ASN A 66 -14.18 -11.79 -4.99
N GLN A 67 -14.72 -10.73 -4.38
CA GLN A 67 -16.17 -10.59 -4.14
C GLN A 67 -16.91 -9.99 -5.33
N HIS A 68 -16.21 -9.16 -6.11
CA HIS A 68 -16.73 -8.44 -7.27
C HIS A 68 -15.68 -8.44 -8.38
N ASN A 69 -16.13 -8.46 -9.62
CA ASN A 69 -15.24 -8.30 -10.78
C ASN A 69 -15.05 -6.81 -11.11
N LYS A 70 -14.02 -6.48 -11.90
CA LYS A 70 -13.70 -5.09 -12.28
C LYS A 70 -14.83 -4.42 -13.07
N GLU A 71 -15.51 -5.17 -13.95
CA GLU A 71 -16.62 -4.67 -14.77
C GLU A 71 -17.79 -4.16 -13.91
N GLU A 72 -18.17 -4.88 -12.87
CA GLU A 72 -19.24 -4.47 -11.96
C GLU A 72 -18.93 -3.15 -11.25
N VAL A 73 -17.66 -2.96 -10.86
CA VAL A 73 -17.19 -1.72 -10.23
C VAL A 73 -17.24 -0.56 -11.23
N LEU A 74 -16.75 -0.76 -12.45
CA LEU A 74 -16.78 0.23 -13.52
C LEU A 74 -18.22 0.64 -13.88
N ASP A 75 -19.13 -0.32 -13.99
CA ASP A 75 -20.55 -0.06 -14.27
C ASP A 75 -21.19 0.77 -13.16
N ALA A 76 -20.91 0.44 -11.89
CA ALA A 76 -21.41 1.20 -10.76
C ALA A 76 -20.84 2.62 -10.73
N PHE A 77 -19.56 2.79 -11.05
CA PHE A 77 -18.89 4.09 -11.07
C PHE A 77 -19.41 4.98 -12.20
N SER A 78 -19.66 4.40 -13.38
CA SER A 78 -20.18 5.10 -14.56
C SER A 78 -21.65 5.46 -14.43
N SER A 79 -22.45 4.60 -13.80
CA SER A 79 -23.89 4.78 -13.66
C SER A 79 -24.30 5.72 -12.53
N ASP A 80 -23.39 6.05 -11.60
CA ASP A 80 -23.69 6.96 -10.50
C ASP A 80 -23.74 8.42 -10.98
N SER A 81 -24.95 8.96 -11.08
CA SER A 81 -25.23 10.34 -11.50
C SER A 81 -24.86 11.38 -10.43
N ASN A 82 -24.69 10.97 -9.17
CA ASN A 82 -24.30 11.89 -8.10
C ASN A 82 -22.77 11.96 -8.00
N LEU A 83 -22.18 12.85 -8.80
CA LEU A 83 -20.73 13.01 -8.89
C LEU A 83 -20.09 13.35 -7.54
N VAL A 84 -20.70 14.25 -6.77
CA VAL A 84 -20.14 14.71 -5.48
C VAL A 84 -20.05 13.55 -4.49
N ASP A 85 -21.15 12.82 -4.30
CA ASP A 85 -21.17 11.70 -3.36
C ASP A 85 -20.25 10.56 -3.84
N LYS A 86 -20.20 10.30 -5.15
CA LYS A 86 -19.28 9.33 -5.74
C LYS A 86 -17.83 9.64 -5.40
N PHE A 87 -17.38 10.87 -5.66
CA PHE A 87 -15.99 11.26 -5.40
C PHE A 87 -15.68 11.30 -3.89
N ASN A 88 -16.60 11.79 -3.06
CA ASN A 88 -16.43 11.78 -1.61
C ASN A 88 -16.31 10.35 -1.05
N ASN A 89 -17.17 9.43 -1.51
CA ASN A 89 -17.12 8.03 -1.10
C ASN A 89 -15.81 7.36 -1.56
N ALA A 90 -15.40 7.60 -2.81
CA ALA A 90 -14.16 7.07 -3.35
C ALA A 90 -12.93 7.61 -2.59
N TYR A 91 -12.89 8.92 -2.33
CA TYR A 91 -11.82 9.54 -1.56
C TYR A 91 -11.75 8.99 -0.13
N SER A 92 -12.88 8.93 0.57
CA SER A 92 -12.95 8.38 1.93
C SER A 92 -12.47 6.93 1.98
N TYR A 93 -12.83 6.13 0.97
CA TYR A 93 -12.40 4.73 0.87
C TYR A 93 -10.89 4.61 0.66
N ILE A 94 -10.32 5.37 -0.27
CA ILE A 94 -8.89 5.37 -0.55
C ILE A 94 -8.11 5.84 0.68
N TYR A 95 -8.54 6.96 1.29
CA TYR A 95 -7.90 7.52 2.47
C TYR A 95 -7.89 6.51 3.64
N ASP A 96 -9.01 5.81 3.86
CA ASP A 96 -9.09 4.78 4.88
C ASP A 96 -8.12 3.62 4.62
N LEU A 97 -8.05 3.12 3.38
CA LEU A 97 -7.10 2.08 2.99
C LEU A 97 -5.64 2.52 3.17
N ILE A 98 -5.29 3.72 2.71
CA ILE A 98 -3.94 4.29 2.85
C ILE A 98 -3.53 4.34 4.32
N ASN A 99 -4.34 4.94 5.18
CA ASN A 99 -4.01 5.11 6.61
C ASN A 99 -3.87 3.79 7.37
N LYS A 100 -4.65 2.78 6.97
CA LYS A 100 -4.72 1.50 7.68
C LYS A 100 -3.73 0.47 7.14
N CYS A 101 -3.33 0.58 5.87
CA CYS A 101 -2.52 -0.43 5.21
C CYS A 101 -1.10 0.03 4.85
N LEU A 102 -0.81 1.34 4.73
CA LEU A 102 0.57 1.82 4.57
C LEU A 102 1.28 1.99 5.93
N PRO A 103 2.61 1.78 5.98
CA PRO A 103 3.39 2.15 7.15
C PRO A 103 3.19 3.65 7.45
N LEU A 104 3.20 4.00 8.74
CA LEU A 104 3.19 5.41 9.14
C LEU A 104 4.59 5.98 8.86
N ASN A 105 4.66 7.15 8.21
CA ASN A 105 5.89 7.93 8.17
C ASN A 105 6.16 8.45 9.59
N LYS A 106 6.99 7.73 10.36
CA LYS A 106 7.37 8.15 11.72
C LYS A 106 8.08 9.51 11.73
N GLU A 107 8.74 9.87 10.62
CA GLU A 107 9.38 11.18 10.45
C GLU A 107 8.39 12.35 10.50
N ARG A 108 7.11 12.14 10.17
CA ARG A 108 6.09 13.20 10.22
C ARG A 108 5.58 13.49 11.64
N GLU A 109 5.81 12.61 12.59
CA GLU A 109 5.44 12.83 14.01
C GLU A 109 6.61 13.37 14.84
N GLU A 110 7.86 13.17 14.40
CA GLU A 110 9.05 13.58 15.17
C GLU A 110 9.70 14.88 14.65
N ASN A 111 9.48 15.28 13.39
CA ASN A 111 10.09 16.47 12.80
C ASN A 111 9.07 17.58 12.46
N GLU A 112 8.58 18.29 13.49
CA GLU A 112 8.32 19.74 13.40
C GLU A 112 9.62 20.54 13.62
N SER A 113 10.77 19.97 13.21
CA SER A 113 12.05 20.66 13.21
C SER A 113 12.21 21.37 11.88
N GLU A 114 11.88 22.66 11.86
CA GLU A 114 12.37 23.58 10.83
C GLU A 114 13.89 23.40 10.73
N PHE A 115 14.40 23.12 9.52
CA PHE A 115 15.81 22.90 9.16
C PHE A 115 16.38 21.50 9.46
N GLU A 116 16.11 20.55 8.55
CA GLU A 116 17.14 19.60 8.10
C GLU A 116 17.16 19.61 6.57
N ASP A 117 18.36 19.78 6.01
CA ASP A 117 18.63 19.90 4.59
C ASP A 117 18.13 18.65 3.84
N GLU A 118 17.53 18.87 2.67
CA GLU A 118 17.09 17.86 1.69
C GLU A 118 18.29 17.06 1.15
N ASP A 119 18.85 16.16 1.96
CA ASP A 119 19.73 15.11 1.45
C ASP A 119 18.85 13.98 0.90
N ASP A 120 18.56 14.09 -0.40
CA ASP A 120 18.01 13.08 -1.33
C ASP A 120 17.66 11.74 -0.65
N GLU A 121 16.36 11.55 -0.36
CA GLU A 121 15.76 10.23 -0.15
C GLU A 121 16.19 9.31 -1.29
N SER A 122 17.22 8.50 -1.06
CA SER A 122 17.62 7.45 -1.98
C SER A 122 16.40 6.57 -2.24
N SER A 123 15.80 6.71 -3.42
CA SER A 123 15.22 5.71 -4.34
C SER A 123 14.95 4.28 -3.83
N PHE A 124 14.53 4.08 -2.58
CA PHE A 124 14.29 2.77 -2.00
C PHE A 124 12.91 2.29 -2.45
N GLU A 125 12.86 1.84 -3.71
CA GLU A 125 11.74 1.08 -4.23
C GLU A 125 11.62 -0.24 -3.47
N TRP A 126 10.39 -0.68 -3.26
CA TRP A 126 10.14 -1.94 -2.56
C TRP A 126 10.49 -3.14 -3.45
N GLU A 127 11.55 -3.85 -3.06
CA GLU A 127 11.95 -5.11 -3.70
C GLU A 127 11.11 -6.28 -3.17
N PHE A 128 9.98 -6.58 -3.84
CA PHE A 128 9.03 -7.58 -3.34
C PHE A 128 9.65 -8.97 -3.13
N ASP A 129 10.56 -9.41 -3.99
CA ASP A 129 11.23 -10.72 -3.85
C ASP A 129 12.06 -10.79 -2.56
N TYR A 130 12.79 -9.71 -2.23
CA TYR A 130 13.57 -9.62 -1.01
C TYR A 130 12.67 -9.50 0.22
N MET A 131 11.61 -8.70 0.14
CA MET A 131 10.63 -8.58 1.23
C MET A 131 9.92 -9.91 1.50
N GLU A 132 9.54 -10.65 0.47
CA GLU A 132 8.97 -12.00 0.59
C GLU A 132 9.97 -12.97 1.23
N TYR A 133 11.24 -12.92 0.81
CA TYR A 133 12.31 -13.69 1.44
C TYR A 133 12.42 -13.40 2.94
N LEU A 134 12.43 -12.13 3.34
CA LEU A 134 12.47 -11.74 4.76
C LEU A 134 11.23 -12.21 5.52
N TRP A 135 10.04 -12.05 4.93
CA TRP A 135 8.78 -12.52 5.53
C TRP A 135 8.81 -14.02 5.79
N ASN A 136 9.35 -14.79 4.85
CA ASN A 136 9.37 -16.24 4.92
C ASN A 136 10.49 -16.78 5.82
N THR A 137 11.66 -16.17 5.81
CA THR A 137 12.85 -16.71 6.51
C THR A 137 13.06 -16.09 7.89
N VAL A 138 12.93 -14.77 8.02
CA VAL A 138 13.15 -14.03 9.27
C VAL A 138 11.92 -14.14 10.17
N LEU A 139 10.74 -13.86 9.60
CA LEU A 139 9.48 -13.88 10.35
C LEU A 139 8.78 -15.24 10.35
N LYS A 140 9.26 -16.21 9.54
CA LYS A 140 8.74 -17.59 9.46
C LYS A 140 7.24 -17.65 9.14
N ARG A 141 6.79 -16.83 8.20
CA ARG A 141 5.40 -16.79 7.68
C ARG A 141 5.36 -17.23 6.21
N ASN A 142 4.18 -17.32 5.60
CA ASN A 142 4.02 -17.80 4.22
C ASN A 142 2.92 -17.07 3.42
N ASP A 143 2.39 -15.98 3.96
CA ASP A 143 1.24 -15.22 3.47
C ASP A 143 1.62 -13.78 3.07
N PHE A 144 2.84 -13.61 2.53
CA PHE A 144 3.41 -12.29 2.18
C PHE A 144 2.46 -11.46 1.30
N TRP A 145 1.97 -12.03 0.21
CA TRP A 145 1.11 -11.34 -0.75
C TRP A 145 -0.22 -10.86 -0.16
N ASN A 146 -0.74 -11.55 0.87
CA ASN A 146 -1.97 -11.19 1.57
C ASN A 146 -1.73 -10.23 2.75
N THR A 147 -0.48 -9.83 2.97
CA THR A 147 -0.08 -8.96 4.07
C THR A 147 -0.14 -7.50 3.63
N THR A 148 -0.59 -6.63 4.53
CA THR A 148 -0.54 -5.18 4.30
C THR A 148 0.88 -4.67 4.53
N PRO A 149 1.35 -3.65 3.78
CA PRO A 149 2.67 -3.07 4.00
C PRO A 149 2.91 -2.66 5.46
N LYS A 150 1.92 -2.03 6.10
CA LYS A 150 1.97 -1.66 7.51
C LYS A 150 2.28 -2.84 8.43
N ASN A 151 1.65 -3.99 8.18
CA ASN A 151 1.89 -5.18 8.99
C ASN A 151 3.30 -5.74 8.73
N PHE A 152 3.76 -5.75 7.48
CA PHE A 152 5.14 -6.16 7.17
C PHE A 152 6.16 -5.32 7.95
N PHE A 153 6.13 -4.00 7.79
CA PHE A 153 7.09 -3.11 8.45
C PHE A 153 6.97 -3.17 9.97
N SER A 154 5.75 -3.21 10.53
CA SER A 154 5.56 -3.35 11.97
C SER A 154 6.17 -4.64 12.54
N GLN A 155 6.09 -5.75 11.80
CA GLN A 155 6.60 -7.04 12.27
C GLN A 155 8.12 -7.13 12.15
N MET A 156 8.69 -6.56 11.09
CA MET A 156 10.14 -6.40 10.95
C MET A 156 10.71 -5.50 12.06
N ASP A 157 10.07 -4.36 12.35
CA ASP A 157 10.45 -3.47 13.46
C ASP A 157 10.48 -4.20 14.80
N ILE A 158 9.45 -4.99 15.10
CA ILE A 158 9.39 -5.80 16.34
C ILE A 158 10.52 -6.82 16.36
N HIS A 159 10.77 -7.52 15.26
CA HIS A 159 11.85 -8.50 15.17
C HIS A 159 13.21 -7.84 15.41
N TYR A 160 13.48 -6.70 14.77
CA TYR A 160 14.72 -5.95 14.96
C TYR A 160 14.88 -5.44 16.40
N LYS A 161 13.82 -4.97 17.04
CA LYS A 161 13.89 -4.55 18.46
C LYS A 161 14.18 -5.71 19.42
N LEU A 162 13.73 -6.91 19.11
CA LEU A 162 13.92 -8.09 19.98
C LEU A 162 15.26 -8.81 19.73
N HIS A 163 15.82 -8.70 18.53
CA HIS A 163 16.99 -9.47 18.09
C HIS A 163 18.19 -8.61 17.66
N GLY A 164 18.01 -7.30 17.44
CA GLY A 164 19.04 -6.37 16.97
C GLY A 164 20.15 -6.09 17.99
N ASP A 165 19.86 -6.21 19.29
CA ASP A 165 20.85 -6.00 20.36
C ASP A 165 21.75 -7.23 20.63
N LYS A 166 21.66 -8.29 19.81
CA LYS A 166 22.50 -9.50 19.93
C LYS A 166 23.65 -9.56 18.92
N LYS A 167 24.20 -8.43 18.51
CA LYS A 167 25.51 -8.39 17.82
C LYS A 167 26.64 -8.28 18.86
N ASP A 168 27.14 -9.45 19.25
CA ASP A 168 28.50 -9.75 19.74
C ASP A 168 29.28 -8.65 20.49
N SER A 169 29.04 -8.57 21.80
CA SER A 169 30.05 -8.17 22.78
C SER A 169 30.95 -9.37 23.12
N ASN A 170 31.71 -9.88 22.15
CA ASN A 170 32.77 -10.86 22.38
C ASN A 170 33.82 -10.73 21.26
N VAL A 171 34.63 -9.68 21.35
CA VAL A 171 35.99 -9.74 20.82
C VAL A 171 36.88 -9.68 22.06
N GLU A 172 37.29 -10.87 22.53
CA GLU A 172 38.42 -10.99 23.44
C GLU A 172 39.65 -10.42 22.70
N GLU A 173 40.25 -9.38 23.27
CA GLU A 173 41.59 -8.93 22.89
C GLU A 173 42.57 -10.07 23.18
N ILE A 174 43.31 -10.49 22.14
CA ILE A 174 44.56 -11.24 22.26
C ILE A 174 45.65 -10.42 21.58
#